data_AF-A0A2X3DVS7-F1
#
_entry.id   AF-A0A2X3DVS7-F1
#
_cell.length_a   1.000
_cell.length_b   1.000
_cell.length_c   1.000
_cell.angle_alpha   90.00
_cell.angle_beta   90.00
_cell.angle_gamma   90.00
#
_symmetry.space_group_name_H-M   'P 1'
#
loop_
_entity.id
_entity.type
_entity.pdbx_description
1 polymer ?
#
loop_
_entity_poly.entity_id
_entity_poly.type
_entity_poly.pdbx_seq_one_letter_code
_entity_poly.pdbx_strand_id
1 'polypeptide(L)'
;MRHRLEFALSRNTKNQFKTKGQFATFITNFLLFLTILFVFGIFIRQRSFTHNFLSVLFLGQTLNVFDLIVIDLLWWRHTPRIRLSKVPQPDLYRNPRKHLHAFIKAFIMFLTIALIDGYLLTLF
;
A
#
# COMPACT_ATOMS: atom_id res chain seq x y z
N MET A 1 41.43 -15.21 8.87
CA MET A 1 40.16 -15.71 9.47
C MET A 1 39.10 -14.63 9.71
N ARG A 2 39.42 -13.45 10.28
CA ARG A 2 38.43 -12.36 10.54
C ARG A 2 37.57 -11.94 9.34
N HIS A 3 38.16 -11.85 8.16
CA HIS A 3 37.45 -11.42 6.94
C HIS A 3 36.27 -12.32 6.53
N ARG A 4 36.28 -13.62 6.91
CA ARG A 4 35.17 -14.54 6.62
C ARG A 4 34.06 -14.48 7.67
N LEU A 5 34.38 -14.10 8.90
CA LEU A 5 33.38 -13.85 9.94
C LEU A 5 32.56 -12.59 9.64
N GLU A 6 33.20 -11.49 9.21
CA GLU A 6 32.47 -10.25 8.87
C GLU A 6 31.58 -10.44 7.63
N PHE A 7 32.04 -11.21 6.63
CA PHE A 7 31.21 -11.57 5.48
C PHE A 7 30.05 -12.52 5.82
N ALA A 8 30.19 -13.36 6.84
CA ALA A 8 29.12 -14.22 7.33
C ALA A 8 28.10 -13.43 8.17
N LEU A 9 28.56 -12.53 9.03
CA LEU A 9 27.70 -11.66 9.84
C LEU A 9 26.93 -10.65 8.99
N SER A 10 27.56 -10.05 7.97
CA SER A 10 26.92 -9.14 7.01
C SER A 10 25.86 -9.84 6.14
N ARG A 11 26.10 -11.10 5.74
CA ARG A 11 25.10 -11.91 5.03
C ARG A 11 23.93 -12.30 5.94
N ASN A 12 24.21 -12.64 7.20
CA ASN A 12 23.16 -13.05 8.14
C ASN A 12 22.26 -11.87 8.52
N THR A 13 22.82 -10.69 8.78
CA THR A 13 22.02 -9.47 9.01
C THR A 13 21.22 -9.07 7.77
N LYS A 14 21.81 -9.09 6.57
CA LYS A 14 21.05 -8.80 5.34
C LYS A 14 19.91 -9.79 5.11
N ASN A 15 20.07 -11.08 5.42
CA ASN A 15 18.99 -12.05 5.32
C ASN A 15 17.90 -11.84 6.40
N GLN A 16 18.25 -11.41 7.61
CA GLN A 16 17.29 -11.06 8.66
C GLN A 16 16.45 -9.82 8.28
N PHE A 17 17.06 -8.79 7.67
CA PHE A 17 16.32 -7.59 7.22
C PHE A 17 15.58 -7.77 5.89
N LYS A 18 16.04 -8.66 5.01
CA LYS A 18 15.35 -9.00 3.75
C LYS A 18 14.12 -9.91 3.96
N THR A 19 13.96 -10.42 5.18
CA THR A 19 12.87 -11.33 5.58
C THR A 19 11.93 -10.70 6.63
N LYS A 20 11.82 -9.37 6.70
CA LYS A 20 10.50 -8.79 7.02
C LYS A 20 9.63 -9.10 5.80
N GLY A 21 8.98 -10.26 5.85
CA GLY A 21 8.36 -10.88 4.69
C GLY A 21 7.42 -9.90 4.00
N GLN A 22 7.49 -9.85 2.67
CA GLN A 22 6.54 -9.10 1.82
C GLN A 22 5.08 -9.29 2.27
N PHE A 23 4.77 -10.48 2.80
CA PHE A 23 3.50 -10.82 3.42
C PHE A 23 3.21 -10.07 4.72
N ALA A 24 4.18 -9.93 5.63
CA ALA A 24 4.02 -9.17 6.87
C ALA A 24 3.72 -7.68 6.59
N THR A 25 4.40 -7.09 5.61
CA THR A 25 4.09 -5.71 5.16
C THR A 25 2.69 -5.61 4.56
N PHE A 26 2.29 -6.59 3.75
CA PHE A 26 0.93 -6.64 3.19
C PHE A 26 -0.14 -6.72 4.29
N ILE A 27 0.02 -7.61 5.27
CA ILE A 27 -0.91 -7.76 6.40
C ILE A 27 -0.94 -6.49 7.26
N THR A 28 0.21 -5.87 7.51
CA THR A 28 0.28 -4.61 8.27
C THR A 28 -0.50 -3.50 7.56
N ASN A 29 -0.29 -3.35 6.25
CA ASN A 29 -1.03 -2.37 5.45
C ASN A 29 -2.52 -2.68 5.42
N PHE A 30 -2.89 -3.96 5.25
CA PHE A 30 -4.27 -4.39 5.29
C PHE A 30 -4.96 -4.00 6.60
N LEU A 31 -4.35 -4.33 7.76
CA LEU A 31 -4.89 -4.01 9.08
C LEU A 31 -4.97 -2.50 9.33
N LEU A 32 -3.97 -1.75 8.87
CA LEU A 32 -3.96 -0.30 8.97
C LEU A 32 -5.12 0.31 8.18
N PHE A 33 -5.28 -0.06 6.90
CA PHE A 33 -6.37 0.45 6.08
C PHE A 33 -7.74 0.00 6.56
N LEU A 34 -7.88 -1.24 7.04
CA LEU A 34 -9.09 -1.74 7.68
C LEU A 34 -9.47 -0.86 8.88
N THR A 35 -8.52 -0.60 9.78
CA THR A 35 -8.80 0.21 10.98
C THR A 35 -9.17 1.65 10.62
N ILE A 36 -8.42 2.27 9.70
CA ILE A 36 -8.66 3.66 9.29
C ILE A 36 -10.04 3.78 8.60
N LEU A 37 -10.31 2.93 7.61
CA LEU A 37 -11.55 2.97 6.86
C LEU A 37 -12.76 2.62 7.71
N PHE A 38 -12.62 1.70 8.68
CA PHE A 38 -13.65 1.42 9.65
C PHE A 38 -14.00 2.66 10.48
N VAL A 39 -12.99 3.33 11.05
CA VAL A 39 -13.19 4.56 11.85
C VAL A 39 -13.85 5.66 11.02
N PHE A 40 -13.41 5.88 9.78
CA PHE A 40 -14.08 6.82 8.87
C PHE A 40 -15.50 6.38 8.51
N GLY A 41 -15.71 5.08 8.32
CA GLY A 41 -16.99 4.46 8.01
C GLY A 41 -18.04 4.66 9.10
N ILE A 42 -17.63 4.75 10.37
CA ILE A 42 -18.55 5.05 11.49
C ILE A 42 -19.25 6.41 11.28
N PHE A 43 -18.54 7.43 10.77
CA PHE A 43 -19.10 8.77 10.59
C PHE A 43 -20.14 8.85 9.47
N ILE A 44 -20.05 7.95 8.48
CA ILE A 44 -20.91 7.92 7.28
C ILE A 44 -21.88 6.73 7.28
N ARG A 45 -21.93 6.00 8.39
CA ARG A 45 -22.72 4.78 8.54
C ARG A 45 -24.21 5.04 8.36
N GLN A 46 -24.87 4.11 7.67
CA GLN A 46 -26.32 4.00 7.54
C GLN A 46 -26.80 2.61 7.95
N ARG A 47 -28.11 2.41 8.04
CA ARG A 47 -28.71 1.10 8.36
C ARG A 47 -28.59 0.07 7.23
N SER A 48 -28.31 0.52 6.00
CA SER A 48 -28.22 -0.34 4.83
C SER A 48 -26.79 -0.82 4.61
N PHE A 49 -26.60 -2.13 4.58
CA PHE A 49 -25.32 -2.76 4.23
C PHE A 49 -24.77 -2.24 2.90
N THR A 50 -25.62 -2.17 1.87
CA THR A 50 -25.20 -1.71 0.54
C THR A 50 -24.66 -0.28 0.58
N HIS A 51 -25.27 0.57 1.40
CA HIS A 51 -24.77 1.94 1.58
C HIS A 51 -23.42 1.94 2.28
N ASN A 52 -23.28 1.23 3.40
CA ASN A 52 -22.02 1.17 4.15
C ASN A 52 -20.88 0.59 3.30
N PHE A 53 -21.16 -0.52 2.62
CA PHE A 53 -20.23 -1.16 1.70
C PHE A 53 -19.79 -0.21 0.59
N LEU A 54 -20.73 0.43 -0.12
CA LEU A 54 -20.39 1.33 -1.21
C LEU A 54 -19.62 2.54 -0.71
N SER A 55 -20.01 3.13 0.41
CA SER A 55 -19.34 4.32 0.92
C SER A 55 -17.91 4.03 1.40
N VAL A 56 -17.67 2.90 2.09
CA VAL A 56 -16.31 2.46 2.43
C VAL A 56 -15.51 2.07 1.18
N LEU A 57 -16.16 1.43 0.19
CA LEU A 57 -15.51 1.09 -1.08
C LEU A 57 -15.07 2.34 -1.84
N PHE A 58 -15.94 3.36 -1.94
CA PHE A 58 -15.59 4.62 -2.57
C PHE A 58 -14.45 5.31 -1.84
N LEU A 59 -14.48 5.38 -0.50
CA LEU A 59 -13.37 5.92 0.28
C LEU A 59 -12.04 5.18 0.01
N GLY A 60 -12.06 3.85 0.05
CA GLY A 60 -10.87 3.03 -0.22
C GLY A 60 -10.34 3.19 -1.64
N GLN A 61 -11.22 3.22 -2.64
CA GLN A 61 -10.80 3.42 -4.04
C GLN A 61 -10.33 4.84 -4.31
N THR A 62 -10.94 5.85 -3.69
CA THR A 62 -10.48 7.24 -3.77
C THR A 62 -9.06 7.35 -3.20
N LEU A 63 -8.76 6.72 -2.06
CA LEU A 63 -7.39 6.67 -1.52
C LEU A 63 -6.43 5.95 -2.46
N ASN A 64 -6.81 4.79 -3.00
CA ASN A 64 -5.99 4.03 -3.95
C ASN A 64 -5.64 4.84 -5.23
N VAL A 65 -6.63 5.54 -5.79
CA VAL A 65 -6.45 6.41 -6.97
C VAL A 65 -5.66 7.67 -6.60
N PHE A 66 -5.92 8.26 -5.43
CA PHE A 66 -5.18 9.42 -4.94
C PHE A 66 -3.69 9.10 -4.79
N ASP A 67 -3.34 7.96 -4.19
CA ASP A 67 -1.95 7.52 -4.08
C ASP A 67 -1.31 7.36 -5.47
N LEU A 68 -2.00 6.71 -6.41
CA LEU A 68 -1.52 6.55 -7.79
C LEU A 68 -1.32 7.91 -8.50
N ILE A 69 -2.22 8.87 -8.34
CA ILE A 69 -2.10 10.15 -9.04
C ILE A 69 -1.10 11.07 -8.33
N VAL A 70 -1.23 11.23 -7.02
CA VAL A 70 -0.45 12.20 -6.25
C VAL A 70 0.97 11.70 -6.02
N ILE A 71 1.15 10.44 -5.63
CA ILE A 71 2.49 9.89 -5.34
C ILE A 71 3.19 9.50 -6.65
N ASP A 72 2.56 8.69 -7.50
CA ASP A 72 3.26 8.19 -8.70
C ASP A 72 3.34 9.25 -9.82
N LEU A 73 2.30 10.07 -10.02
CA LEU A 73 2.25 10.99 -11.17
C LEU A 73 2.71 12.41 -10.83
N LEU A 74 2.22 12.99 -9.73
CA LEU A 74 2.52 14.38 -9.35
C LEU A 74 3.86 14.51 -8.61
N TRP A 75 4.03 13.78 -7.50
CA TRP A 75 5.20 13.90 -6.63
C TRP A 75 6.49 13.48 -7.33
N TRP A 76 6.46 12.34 -8.04
CA TRP A 76 7.64 11.82 -8.73
C TRP A 76 8.11 12.69 -9.91
N ARG A 77 7.20 13.48 -10.52
CA ARG A 77 7.52 14.34 -11.66
C ARG A 77 7.90 15.77 -11.27
N HIS A 78 7.31 16.31 -10.21
CA HIS A 78 7.47 17.73 -9.85
C HIS A 78 8.55 18.00 -8.79
N THR A 79 9.02 17.00 -8.05
CA THR A 79 10.04 17.22 -7.01
C THR A 79 11.46 17.23 -7.62
N PRO A 80 12.28 18.28 -7.41
CA PRO A 80 13.65 18.31 -7.89
C PRO A 80 14.44 17.16 -7.25
N ARG A 81 14.91 16.22 -8.08
CA ARG A 81 15.67 15.06 -7.60
C ARG A 81 17.00 15.55 -7.04
N ILE A 82 17.22 15.35 -5.74
CA ILE A 82 18.54 15.43 -5.13
C ILE A 82 19.37 14.32 -5.78
N ARG A 83 20.16 14.67 -6.81
CA ARG A 83 20.92 13.73 -7.65
C ARG A 83 21.99 13.04 -6.81
N LEU A 84 21.66 11.87 -6.25
CA LEU A 84 22.68 10.86 -5.97
C LEU A 84 23.18 10.34 -7.31
N SER A 85 24.42 10.70 -7.65
CA SER A 85 25.04 10.70 -8.98
C SER A 85 25.17 9.34 -9.71
N LYS A 86 24.38 8.33 -9.36
CA LYS A 86 24.55 6.93 -9.80
C LYS A 86 23.25 6.13 -10.03
N VAL A 87 22.11 6.76 -10.39
CA VAL A 87 20.87 6.01 -10.68
C VAL A 87 20.57 6.00 -12.19
N PRO A 88 20.20 4.83 -12.77
CA PRO A 88 20.07 4.66 -14.22
C PRO A 88 18.89 5.43 -14.83
N GLN A 89 18.95 5.53 -16.16
CA GLN A 89 18.12 6.31 -17.08
C GLN A 89 16.60 6.32 -16.76
N PRO A 90 15.91 7.45 -17.03
CA PRO A 90 14.50 7.68 -16.72
C PRO A 90 13.51 6.70 -17.37
N ASP A 91 13.93 5.95 -18.38
CA ASP A 91 13.08 5.06 -19.18
C ASP A 91 12.66 3.79 -18.42
N LEU A 92 13.44 3.35 -17.43
CA LEU A 92 13.14 2.14 -16.66
C LEU A 92 12.00 2.33 -15.65
N TYR A 93 11.74 3.59 -15.23
CA TYR A 93 10.69 3.94 -14.27
C TYR A 93 9.36 4.31 -14.97
N ARG A 94 9.36 4.42 -16.30
CA ARG A 94 8.21 4.93 -17.08
C ARG A 94 7.22 3.86 -17.48
N ASN A 95 7.38 2.60 -17.06
CA ASN A 95 6.54 1.50 -17.53
C ASN A 95 5.20 1.44 -16.74
N PRO A 96 4.07 1.88 -17.33
CA PRO A 96 2.80 2.02 -16.61
C PRO A 96 2.22 0.68 -16.13
N ARG A 97 2.67 -0.44 -16.73
CA ARG A 97 2.19 -1.79 -16.40
C ARG A 97 2.48 -2.18 -14.95
N LYS A 98 3.60 -1.73 -14.37
CA LYS A 98 3.94 -2.03 -12.97
C LYS A 98 3.03 -1.31 -11.98
N HIS A 99 2.71 -0.05 -12.26
CA HIS A 99 1.77 0.75 -11.47
C HIS A 99 0.36 0.19 -11.56
N LEU A 100 -0.07 -0.24 -12.75
CA LEU A 100 -1.37 -0.90 -12.92
C LEU A 100 -1.49 -2.21 -12.14
N HIS A 101 -0.44 -3.04 -12.13
CA HIS A 101 -0.43 -4.28 -11.34
C HIS A 101 -0.50 -4.00 -9.82
N ALA A 102 0.19 -2.96 -9.33
CA ALA A 102 0.09 -2.55 -7.93
C ALA A 102 -1.31 -2.01 -7.61
N PHE A 103 -1.88 -1.19 -8.49
CA PHE A 103 -3.24 -0.66 -8.38
C PHE A 103 -4.30 -1.77 -8.32
N ILE A 104 -4.21 -2.79 -9.17
CA ILE A 104 -5.15 -3.93 -9.15
C ILE A 104 -5.05 -4.71 -7.84
N LYS A 105 -3.84 -4.92 -7.31
CA LYS A 105 -3.66 -5.58 -6.01
C LYS A 105 -4.29 -4.77 -4.88
N ALA A 106 -4.05 -3.45 -4.86
CA ALA A 106 -4.67 -2.55 -3.90
C ALA A 106 -6.19 -2.48 -4.08
N PHE A 107 -6.70 -2.52 -5.32
CA PHE A 107 -8.13 -2.54 -5.63
C PHE A 107 -8.81 -3.75 -4.97
N ILE A 108 -8.25 -4.96 -5.14
CA ILE A 108 -8.77 -6.19 -4.53
C ILE A 108 -8.70 -6.12 -3.00
N MET A 109 -7.61 -5.54 -2.46
CA MET A 109 -7.45 -5.34 -1.03
C MET A 109 -8.54 -4.44 -0.45
N PHE A 110 -8.77 -3.27 -1.05
CA PHE A 110 -9.81 -2.32 -0.62
C PHE A 110 -11.22 -2.88 -0.83
N LEU A 111 -11.45 -3.70 -1.86
CA LEU A 111 -12.71 -4.42 -2.02
C LEU A 111 -12.98 -5.36 -0.84
N THR A 112 -11.96 -6.11 -0.41
CA THR A 112 -12.06 -7.02 0.75
C THR A 112 -12.30 -6.25 2.04
N ILE A 113 -11.59 -5.15 2.25
CA ILE A 113 -11.76 -4.27 3.41
C ILE A 113 -13.19 -3.72 3.44
N ALA A 114 -13.70 -3.20 2.32
CA ALA A 114 -15.04 -2.66 2.24
C ALA A 114 -16.13 -3.70 2.55
N LEU A 115 -15.94 -4.97 2.13
CA LEU A 115 -16.85 -6.05 2.49
C LEU A 115 -16.89 -6.29 4.00
N ILE A 116 -15.71 -6.34 4.64
CA ILE A 116 -15.59 -6.56 6.10
C ILE A 116 -16.18 -5.37 6.86
N ASP A 117 -15.73 -4.16 6.57
CA ASP A 117 -16.18 -2.95 7.27
C ASP A 117 -17.65 -2.66 7.01
N GLY A 118 -18.12 -2.81 5.77
CA GLY A 118 -19.54 -2.63 5.43
C GLY A 118 -20.43 -3.58 6.23
N TYR A 119 -19.98 -4.82 6.46
CA TYR A 119 -20.68 -5.79 7.29
C TYR A 119 -20.64 -5.42 8.77
N LEU A 120 -19.44 -5.11 9.30
CA LEU A 120 -19.27 -4.69 10.70
C LEU A 120 -20.10 -3.44 11.03
N LEU A 121 -20.08 -2.44 10.16
CA LEU A 121 -20.88 -1.20 10.28
C LEU A 121 -22.38 -1.43 10.15
N THR A 122 -22.83 -2.59 9.67
CA THR A 122 -24.26 -2.92 9.67
C THR A 122 -24.68 -3.62 10.97
N LEU A 123 -23.74 -4.28 11.65
CA LEU A 123 -23.99 -5.01 12.90
C LEU A 123 -24.03 -4.10 14.13
N PHE A 124 -23.13 -3.12 14.20
CA PHE A 124 -23.14 -2.05 15.21
C PHE A 124 -23.98 -0.90 14.71
#